data_AF-A4YFY0-F1
#
_entry.id   AF-A4YFY0-F1
#
_cell.length_a   1.000
_cell.length_b   1.000
_cell.length_c   1.000
_cell.angle_alpha   90.00
_cell.angle_beta   90.00
_cell.angle_gamma   90.00
#
_symmetry.space_group_name_H-M   'P 1'
#
loop_
_entity.id
_entity.type
_entity.pdbx_description
1 polymer ?
#
loop_
_entity_poly.entity_id
_entity_poly.type
_entity_poly.pdbx_seq_one_letter_code
_entity_poly.pdbx_strand_id
1 'polypeptide(L)'
;MECSPDDLCSHPNKRLADHLNEVGTTASSLISGSRPELSDPAYIAGAYHDVGKYTTFFQKHLRGGKDPRSSHAEISSLIAYYVAKRALSSLELPILVSLAVRSHHGHLKGIETVKRWAMNKLDDPGVLGPQFQDLYKRMDRILENMSNIRYHSHVEGFLEQDLNSTLEEYASDLLHLEEELKADQSKAWERYLGGLLLFSCLIDSDKHSASDTSFLPQNPPSPSLITEFISSIKSNDRMAGIREKLNSLVSSTPVSRTVTLIAPSGSGKTLSGVLTALKMGKSRLIYALPYISIVEQVHDVLSRTRMDPLKFYHLY
;
A
#
# COMPACT_ATOMS: atom_id res chain seq x y z
N MET A 1 1.47 10.65 -25.57
CA MET A 1 0.85 11.86 -26.15
C MET A 1 0.48 12.77 -25.00
N GLU A 2 0.79 14.06 -25.08
CA GLU A 2 0.34 15.06 -24.12
C GLU A 2 -1.20 15.12 -24.12
N CYS A 3 -1.78 15.31 -22.93
CA CYS A 3 -3.20 15.56 -22.80
C CYS A 3 -3.60 16.86 -23.51
N SER A 4 -4.71 16.82 -24.24
CA SER A 4 -5.30 18.02 -24.81
C SER A 4 -5.71 19.01 -23.71
N PRO A 5 -5.75 20.34 -23.97
CA PRO A 5 -6.29 21.33 -23.03
C PRO A 5 -7.69 20.99 -22.53
N ASP A 6 -8.49 20.26 -23.30
CA ASP A 6 -9.84 19.83 -22.94
C ASP A 6 -9.87 18.47 -22.22
N ASP A 7 -8.76 17.74 -22.12
CA ASP A 7 -8.73 16.45 -21.43
C ASP A 7 -8.70 16.61 -19.90
N LEU A 8 -9.31 15.65 -19.21
CA LEU A 8 -9.23 15.47 -17.76
C LEU A 8 -8.06 14.56 -17.44
N CYS A 9 -7.01 15.11 -16.83
CA CYS A 9 -5.74 14.41 -16.70
C CYS A 9 -5.26 14.31 -15.26
N SER A 10 -4.60 13.19 -14.94
CA SER A 10 -3.92 12.98 -13.65
C SER A 10 -2.55 13.67 -13.65
N HIS A 11 -1.88 13.63 -14.80
CA HIS A 11 -0.56 14.19 -15.10
C HIS A 11 -0.56 14.74 -16.54
N PRO A 12 0.42 15.58 -16.96
CA PRO A 12 0.39 16.21 -18.29
C PRO A 12 0.26 15.24 -19.46
N ASN A 13 0.72 14.00 -19.30
CA ASN A 13 0.76 12.96 -20.34
C ASN A 13 -0.20 11.79 -20.08
N LYS A 14 -1.10 11.89 -19.09
CA LYS A 14 -1.92 10.75 -18.66
C LYS A 14 -3.34 11.17 -18.33
N ARG A 15 -4.29 10.59 -19.04
CA ARG A 15 -5.73 10.76 -18.78
C ARG A 15 -6.07 10.24 -17.40
N LEU A 16 -6.96 10.95 -16.71
CA LEU A 16 -7.30 10.64 -15.33
C LEU A 16 -8.02 9.30 -15.22
N ALA A 17 -9.04 9.04 -16.04
CA ALA A 17 -9.76 7.76 -16.02
C ALA A 17 -8.86 6.53 -16.26
N ASP A 18 -7.96 6.62 -17.24
CA ASP A 18 -7.02 5.52 -17.56
C ASP A 18 -6.11 5.24 -16.35
N HIS A 19 -5.53 6.29 -15.77
CA HIS A 19 -4.71 6.20 -14.57
C HIS A 19 -5.47 5.58 -13.39
N LEU A 20 -6.67 6.10 -13.08
CA LEU A 20 -7.48 5.58 -11.98
C LEU A 20 -7.80 4.08 -12.17
N ASN A 21 -8.20 3.68 -13.39
CA ASN A 21 -8.54 2.28 -13.66
C ASN A 21 -7.30 1.36 -13.59
N GLU A 22 -6.15 1.81 -14.10
CA GLU A 22 -4.87 1.08 -13.98
C GLU A 22 -4.47 0.89 -12.52
N VAL A 23 -4.50 1.96 -11.71
CA VAL A 23 -4.12 1.90 -10.29
C VAL A 23 -5.07 1.00 -9.52
N GLY A 24 -6.39 1.11 -9.75
CA GLY A 24 -7.39 0.23 -9.13
C GLY A 24 -7.18 -1.24 -9.49
N THR A 25 -7.03 -1.54 -10.77
CA THR A 25 -6.85 -2.93 -11.26
C THR A 25 -5.56 -3.53 -10.72
N THR A 26 -4.48 -2.76 -10.74
CA THR A 26 -3.16 -3.18 -10.25
C THR A 26 -3.19 -3.43 -8.74
N ALA A 27 -3.75 -2.50 -7.96
CA ALA A 27 -3.83 -2.64 -6.50
C ALA A 27 -4.63 -3.88 -6.09
N SER A 28 -5.73 -4.14 -6.80
CA SER A 28 -6.54 -5.36 -6.64
C SER A 28 -5.75 -6.62 -6.97
N SER A 29 -5.02 -6.63 -8.09
CA SER A 29 -4.19 -7.77 -8.49
C SER A 29 -3.08 -8.07 -7.49
N LEU A 30 -2.38 -7.04 -6.98
CA LEU A 30 -1.28 -7.20 -6.02
C LEU A 30 -1.71 -7.87 -4.71
N ILE A 31 -2.92 -7.55 -4.23
CA ILE A 31 -3.40 -8.06 -2.94
C ILE A 31 -4.10 -9.42 -3.06
N SER A 32 -4.73 -9.70 -4.20
CA SER A 32 -5.63 -10.85 -4.41
C SER A 32 -5.03 -12.23 -4.09
N GLY A 33 -3.75 -12.45 -4.40
CA GLY A 33 -3.08 -13.74 -4.16
C GLY A 33 -2.81 -14.03 -2.67
N SER A 34 -2.93 -13.04 -1.79
CA SER A 34 -2.60 -13.16 -0.36
C SER A 34 -3.78 -12.87 0.56
N ARG A 35 -4.62 -11.90 0.19
CA ARG A 35 -5.78 -11.42 0.95
C ARG A 35 -6.92 -11.13 -0.04
N PRO A 36 -7.54 -12.17 -0.64
CA PRO A 36 -8.56 -11.99 -1.68
C PRO A 36 -9.75 -11.13 -1.21
N GLU A 37 -10.09 -11.16 0.08
CA GLU A 37 -11.14 -10.34 0.68
C GLU A 37 -10.82 -8.83 0.67
N LEU A 38 -9.56 -8.46 0.46
CA LEU A 38 -9.11 -7.07 0.33
C LEU A 38 -9.02 -6.61 -1.13
N SER A 39 -9.35 -7.45 -2.11
CA SER A 39 -9.21 -7.13 -3.55
C SER A 39 -10.11 -5.98 -4.01
N ASP A 40 -11.38 -5.97 -3.61
CA ASP A 40 -12.29 -4.86 -3.92
C ASP A 40 -11.98 -3.59 -3.12
N PRO A 41 -11.70 -3.66 -1.81
CA PRO A 41 -11.16 -2.50 -1.09
C PRO A 41 -9.91 -1.90 -1.74
N ALA A 42 -8.95 -2.73 -2.18
CA ALA A 42 -7.75 -2.25 -2.87
C ALA A 42 -8.07 -1.61 -4.22
N TYR A 43 -9.01 -2.18 -4.97
CA TYR A 43 -9.48 -1.58 -6.22
C TYR A 43 -10.09 -0.21 -5.96
N ILE A 44 -11.00 -0.09 -4.99
CA ILE A 44 -11.66 1.19 -4.69
C ILE A 44 -10.64 2.21 -4.20
N ALA A 45 -9.71 1.82 -3.32
CA ALA A 45 -8.62 2.70 -2.92
C ALA A 45 -7.84 3.21 -4.14
N GLY A 46 -7.43 2.32 -5.07
CA GLY A 46 -6.69 2.69 -6.27
C GLY A 46 -7.48 3.55 -7.25
N ALA A 47 -8.70 3.15 -7.61
CA ALA A 47 -9.52 3.82 -8.62
C ALA A 47 -10.14 5.14 -8.15
N TYR A 48 -10.16 5.39 -6.83
CA TYR A 48 -10.77 6.59 -6.27
C TYR A 48 -9.79 7.51 -5.54
N HIS A 49 -8.51 7.15 -5.40
CA HIS A 49 -7.56 7.95 -4.62
C HIS A 49 -7.40 9.39 -5.13
N ASP A 50 -7.59 9.56 -6.43
CA ASP A 50 -7.32 10.78 -7.19
C ASP A 50 -8.58 11.38 -7.84
N VAL A 51 -9.78 10.92 -7.49
CA VAL A 51 -11.03 11.42 -8.09
C VAL A 51 -11.23 12.93 -7.84
N GLY A 52 -10.70 13.48 -6.76
CA GLY A 52 -10.65 14.93 -6.53
C GLY A 52 -9.87 15.72 -7.58
N LYS A 53 -8.99 15.06 -8.36
CA LYS A 53 -8.31 15.67 -9.52
C LYS A 53 -9.28 16.03 -10.65
N TYR A 54 -10.52 15.52 -10.63
CA TYR A 54 -11.53 15.98 -11.56
C TYR A 54 -11.91 17.44 -11.36
N THR A 55 -11.72 18.04 -10.17
CA THR A 55 -12.05 19.44 -9.90
C THR A 55 -11.36 20.43 -10.86
N THR A 56 -12.01 21.55 -11.18
CA THR A 56 -11.43 22.57 -12.06
C THR A 56 -10.21 23.21 -11.40
N PHE A 57 -10.17 23.25 -10.06
CA PHE A 57 -9.05 23.73 -9.28
C PHE A 57 -7.78 22.90 -9.54
N PHE A 58 -7.88 21.56 -9.49
CA PHE A 58 -6.74 20.69 -9.81
C PHE A 58 -6.37 20.77 -11.30
N GLN A 59 -7.36 20.73 -12.19
CA GLN A 59 -7.10 20.79 -13.63
C GLN A 59 -6.40 22.10 -14.04
N LYS A 60 -6.78 23.24 -13.46
CA LYS A 60 -6.06 24.51 -13.64
C LYS A 60 -4.65 24.48 -13.04
N HIS A 61 -4.48 23.84 -11.89
CA HIS A 61 -3.18 23.69 -11.25
C HIS A 61 -2.19 22.90 -12.11
N LEU A 62 -2.65 21.80 -12.74
CA LEU A 62 -1.85 20.99 -13.65
C LEU A 62 -1.30 21.80 -14.84
N ARG A 63 -1.99 22.90 -15.20
CA ARG A 63 -1.64 23.82 -16.29
C ARG A 63 -0.88 25.07 -15.79
N GLY A 64 -0.27 25.01 -14.61
CA GLY A 64 0.53 26.09 -14.03
C GLY A 64 -0.22 27.06 -13.12
N GLY A 65 -1.53 26.88 -12.94
CA GLY A 65 -2.30 27.65 -11.97
C GLY A 65 -1.88 27.36 -10.51
N LYS A 66 -2.12 28.32 -9.61
CA LYS A 66 -1.96 28.11 -8.17
C LYS A 66 -3.28 28.35 -7.47
N ASP A 67 -3.83 27.31 -6.87
CA ASP A 67 -5.07 27.38 -6.10
C ASP A 67 -4.97 26.41 -4.91
N PRO A 68 -5.13 26.85 -3.66
CA PRO A 68 -5.13 25.97 -2.50
C PRO A 68 -6.16 24.83 -2.58
N ARG A 69 -7.25 25.03 -3.32
CA ARG A 69 -8.30 24.02 -3.57
C ARG A 69 -7.88 22.93 -4.55
N SER A 70 -6.65 22.98 -5.07
CA SER A 70 -6.07 21.90 -5.89
C SER A 70 -5.69 20.66 -5.07
N SER A 71 -5.61 20.76 -3.74
CA SER A 71 -5.40 19.59 -2.87
C SER A 71 -6.59 18.61 -2.98
N HIS A 72 -6.37 17.42 -3.54
CA HIS A 72 -7.46 16.49 -3.89
C HIS A 72 -7.64 15.34 -2.89
N ALA A 73 -6.65 15.04 -2.05
CA ALA A 73 -6.68 13.86 -1.18
C ALA A 73 -7.83 13.87 -0.15
N GLU A 74 -8.29 15.05 0.28
CA GLU A 74 -9.38 15.17 1.25
C GLU A 74 -10.72 14.75 0.65
N ILE A 75 -11.14 15.39 -0.45
CA ILE A 75 -12.41 15.07 -1.12
C ILE A 75 -12.38 13.65 -1.72
N SER A 76 -11.23 13.22 -2.26
CA SER A 76 -11.08 11.86 -2.80
C SER A 76 -11.24 10.80 -1.71
N SER A 77 -10.74 11.04 -0.50
CA SER A 77 -10.92 10.15 0.64
C SER A 77 -12.38 9.98 1.02
N LEU A 78 -13.15 11.07 0.98
CA LEU A 78 -14.57 11.05 1.33
C LEU A 78 -15.41 10.34 0.24
N ILE A 79 -15.09 10.57 -1.03
CA ILE A 79 -15.71 9.86 -2.16
C ILE A 79 -15.38 8.36 -2.08
N ALA A 80 -14.11 8.01 -1.86
CA ALA A 80 -13.69 6.62 -1.76
C ALA A 80 -14.36 5.90 -0.56
N TYR A 81 -14.49 6.57 0.58
CA TYR A 81 -15.30 6.07 1.71
C TYR A 81 -16.73 5.80 1.28
N TYR A 82 -17.39 6.79 0.65
CA TYR A 82 -18.78 6.68 0.23
C TYR A 82 -18.99 5.49 -0.72
N VAL A 83 -18.18 5.42 -1.77
CA VAL A 83 -18.22 4.33 -2.76
C VAL A 83 -17.99 2.99 -2.08
N ALA A 84 -16.97 2.88 -1.22
CA ALA A 84 -16.67 1.66 -0.48
C ALA A 84 -17.83 1.24 0.44
N LYS A 85 -18.47 2.18 1.13
CA LYS A 85 -19.60 1.91 2.03
C LYS A 85 -20.81 1.33 1.29
N ARG A 86 -21.05 1.76 0.04
CA ARG A 86 -22.15 1.24 -0.80
C ARG A 86 -21.78 -0.05 -1.54
N ALA A 87 -20.51 -0.23 -1.88
CA ALA A 87 -20.02 -1.38 -2.63
C ALA A 87 -19.69 -2.60 -1.74
N LEU A 88 -19.25 -2.35 -0.49
CA LEU A 88 -18.71 -3.39 0.39
C LEU A 88 -19.67 -3.69 1.54
N SER A 89 -19.89 -4.97 1.82
CA SER A 89 -20.65 -5.42 2.99
C SER A 89 -19.81 -5.41 4.27
N SER A 90 -19.23 -4.26 4.63
CA SER A 90 -18.37 -4.09 5.81
C SER A 90 -18.45 -2.67 6.37
N LEU A 91 -18.47 -2.54 7.70
CA LEU A 91 -18.34 -1.24 8.38
C LEU A 91 -16.87 -0.77 8.44
N GLU A 92 -15.93 -1.70 8.50
CA GLU A 92 -14.51 -1.42 8.71
C GLU A 92 -13.78 -1.07 7.39
N LEU A 93 -14.01 -1.84 6.33
CA LEU A 93 -13.28 -1.71 5.07
C LEU A 93 -13.41 -0.31 4.42
N PRO A 94 -14.59 0.34 4.41
CA PRO A 94 -14.71 1.71 3.90
C PRO A 94 -13.81 2.70 4.64
N ILE A 95 -13.65 2.54 5.95
CA ILE A 95 -12.75 3.36 6.75
C ILE A 95 -11.30 3.07 6.34
N LEU A 96 -10.87 1.81 6.24
CA LEU A 96 -9.50 1.48 5.83
C LEU A 96 -9.16 2.01 4.43
N VAL A 97 -10.10 1.91 3.48
CA VAL A 97 -9.97 2.50 2.13
C VAL A 97 -9.76 4.01 2.23
N SER A 98 -10.60 4.69 3.01
CA SER A 98 -10.50 6.15 3.20
C SER A 98 -9.18 6.55 3.85
N LEU A 99 -8.68 5.82 4.85
CA LEU A 99 -7.39 6.10 5.48
C LEU A 99 -6.23 5.99 4.48
N ALA A 100 -6.25 4.95 3.64
CA ALA A 100 -5.26 4.76 2.58
C ALA A 100 -5.28 5.95 1.60
N VAL A 101 -6.46 6.32 1.10
CA VAL A 101 -6.63 7.46 0.17
C VAL A 101 -6.25 8.78 0.83
N ARG A 102 -6.65 9.04 2.09
CA ARG A 102 -6.31 10.29 2.81
C ARG A 102 -4.80 10.49 2.98
N SER A 103 -4.04 9.41 2.87
CA SER A 103 -2.62 9.33 3.20
C SER A 103 -1.70 9.18 1.98
N HIS A 104 -2.24 9.09 0.76
CA HIS A 104 -1.45 8.66 -0.41
C HIS A 104 -0.28 9.60 -0.79
N HIS A 105 -0.30 10.87 -0.38
CA HIS A 105 0.82 11.81 -0.56
C HIS A 105 1.87 11.78 0.56
N GLY A 106 1.74 10.90 1.55
CA GLY A 106 2.62 10.89 2.73
C GLY A 106 2.59 9.58 3.50
N HIS A 107 2.47 9.68 4.82
CA HIS A 107 2.45 8.52 5.72
C HIS A 107 1.01 8.16 6.07
N LEU A 108 0.77 6.86 6.32
CA LEU A 108 -0.54 6.36 6.73
C LEU A 108 -0.99 7.02 8.03
N LYS A 109 -2.08 7.78 7.95
CA LYS A 109 -2.69 8.45 9.10
C LYS A 109 -3.53 7.46 9.91
N GLY A 110 -3.48 7.58 11.23
CA GLY A 110 -4.31 6.80 12.14
C GLY A 110 -5.75 7.29 12.20
N ILE A 111 -6.65 6.42 12.68
CA ILE A 111 -8.09 6.67 12.82
C ILE A 111 -8.37 7.97 13.60
N GLU A 112 -7.68 8.18 14.73
CA GLU A 112 -7.89 9.38 15.57
C GLU A 112 -7.63 10.69 14.80
N THR A 113 -6.57 10.70 13.97
CA THR A 113 -6.22 11.88 13.15
C THR A 113 -7.30 12.17 12.11
N VAL A 114 -7.82 11.13 11.46
CA VAL A 114 -8.83 11.29 10.42
C VAL A 114 -10.21 11.59 11.01
N LYS A 115 -10.53 11.02 12.17
CA LYS A 115 -11.72 11.37 12.96
C LYS A 115 -11.73 12.83 13.36
N ARG A 116 -10.64 13.34 13.92
CA ARG A 116 -10.51 14.77 14.26
C ARG A 116 -10.68 15.65 13.03
N TRP A 117 -10.10 15.26 11.90
CA TRP A 117 -10.30 15.95 10.64
C TRP A 117 -11.78 15.96 10.22
N ALA A 118 -12.46 14.81 10.25
CA ALA A 118 -13.88 14.70 9.87
C ALA A 118 -14.78 15.58 10.74
N MET A 119 -14.57 15.56 12.06
CA MET A 119 -15.29 16.42 13.00
C MET A 119 -15.08 17.91 12.71
N ASN A 120 -13.84 18.34 12.49
CA ASN A 120 -13.55 19.74 12.14
C ASN A 120 -14.22 20.16 10.82
N LYS A 121 -14.40 19.22 9.88
CA LYS A 121 -15.06 19.48 8.59
C LYS A 121 -16.58 19.56 8.67
N LEU A 122 -17.20 19.02 9.71
CA LEU A 122 -18.61 19.25 10.01
C LEU A 122 -18.87 20.70 10.42
N ASP A 123 -17.98 21.28 11.22
CA ASP A 123 -18.08 22.67 11.67
C ASP A 123 -17.75 23.65 10.53
N ASP A 124 -16.67 23.40 9.80
CA ASP A 124 -16.25 24.18 8.64
C ASP A 124 -15.71 23.28 7.51
N PRO A 125 -16.50 23.04 6.46
CA PRO A 125 -16.08 22.26 5.30
C PRO A 125 -14.80 22.84 4.63
N GLY A 126 -14.57 24.14 4.75
CA GLY A 126 -13.43 24.83 4.17
C GLY A 126 -13.32 24.57 2.66
N VAL A 127 -12.18 24.05 2.21
CA VAL A 127 -11.96 23.73 0.78
C VAL A 127 -12.86 22.63 0.22
N LEU A 128 -13.43 21.75 1.06
CA LEU A 128 -14.29 20.66 0.59
C LEU A 128 -15.59 21.18 -0.04
N GLY A 129 -16.19 22.23 0.53
CA GLY A 129 -17.45 22.79 0.02
C GLY A 129 -17.34 23.25 -1.44
N PRO A 130 -16.40 24.17 -1.77
CA PRO A 130 -16.15 24.58 -3.14
C PRO A 130 -15.76 23.42 -4.08
N GLN A 131 -14.98 22.44 -3.60
CA GLN A 131 -14.62 21.26 -4.38
C GLN A 131 -15.84 20.40 -4.71
N PHE A 132 -16.68 20.12 -3.72
CA PHE A 132 -17.92 19.36 -3.88
C PHE A 132 -18.86 20.03 -4.89
N GLN A 133 -19.07 21.35 -4.76
CA GLN A 133 -19.89 22.11 -5.70
C GLN A 133 -19.33 22.11 -7.13
N ASP A 134 -18.00 22.14 -7.31
CA ASP A 134 -17.38 22.04 -8.63
C ASP A 134 -17.58 20.66 -9.25
N LEU A 135 -17.44 19.60 -8.45
CA LEU A 135 -17.68 18.23 -8.90
C LEU A 135 -19.15 18.02 -9.29
N TYR A 136 -20.09 18.48 -8.46
CA TYR A 136 -21.53 18.38 -8.74
C TYR A 136 -21.92 19.05 -10.07
N LYS A 137 -21.42 20.27 -10.31
CA LYS A 137 -21.66 21.00 -11.57
C LYS A 137 -21.12 20.30 -12.82
N ARG A 138 -20.24 19.31 -12.64
CA ARG A 138 -19.54 18.61 -13.71
C ARG A 138 -19.80 17.11 -13.69
N MET A 139 -20.81 16.69 -12.94
CA MET A 139 -21.14 15.29 -12.68
C MET A 139 -21.26 14.48 -13.96
N ASP A 140 -22.07 14.92 -14.93
CA ASP A 140 -22.29 14.20 -16.20
C ASP A 140 -20.96 13.89 -16.91
N ARG A 141 -20.10 14.90 -17.04
CA ARG A 141 -18.79 14.77 -17.69
C ARG A 141 -17.84 13.85 -16.91
N ILE A 142 -17.92 13.86 -15.58
CA ILE A 142 -17.11 12.99 -14.72
C ILE A 142 -17.58 11.54 -14.87
N LEU A 143 -18.89 11.29 -14.79
CA LEU A 143 -19.46 9.96 -14.93
C LEU A 143 -19.18 9.36 -16.31
N GLU A 144 -19.28 10.15 -17.37
CA GLU A 144 -18.88 9.73 -18.72
C GLU A 144 -17.41 9.31 -18.77
N ASN A 145 -16.51 10.13 -18.21
CA ASN A 145 -15.07 9.83 -18.17
C ASN A 145 -14.77 8.57 -17.33
N MET A 146 -15.52 8.34 -16.25
CA MET A 146 -15.37 7.21 -15.34
C MET A 146 -16.12 5.94 -15.78
N SER A 147 -16.75 5.92 -16.95
CA SER A 147 -17.63 4.81 -17.41
C SER A 147 -17.01 3.40 -17.34
N ASN A 148 -15.69 3.29 -17.49
CA ASN A 148 -14.96 2.01 -17.39
C ASN A 148 -14.46 1.67 -15.97
N ILE A 149 -14.67 2.54 -14.99
CA ILE A 149 -14.28 2.32 -13.59
C ILE A 149 -15.43 1.59 -12.87
N ARG A 150 -15.11 0.50 -12.17
CA ARG A 150 -16.12 -0.23 -11.37
C ARG A 150 -16.65 0.69 -10.28
N TYR A 151 -17.94 0.57 -9.98
CA TYR A 151 -18.65 1.34 -8.94
C TYR A 151 -18.81 2.85 -9.24
N HIS A 152 -18.53 3.32 -10.48
CA HIS A 152 -18.62 4.75 -10.81
C HIS A 152 -20.02 5.35 -10.57
N SER A 153 -21.08 4.55 -10.70
CA SER A 153 -22.46 5.00 -10.43
C SER A 153 -22.69 5.46 -8.98
N HIS A 154 -21.88 5.01 -8.01
CA HIS A 154 -21.97 5.51 -6.63
C HIS A 154 -21.44 6.94 -6.49
N VAL A 155 -20.67 7.46 -7.46
CA VAL A 155 -20.23 8.86 -7.45
C VAL A 155 -21.41 9.82 -7.66
N GLU A 156 -22.39 9.43 -8.48
CA GLU A 156 -23.63 10.18 -8.67
C GLU A 156 -24.36 10.38 -7.33
N GLY A 157 -24.62 9.28 -6.61
CA GLY A 157 -25.26 9.35 -5.29
C GLY A 157 -24.47 10.18 -4.26
N PHE A 158 -23.13 10.20 -4.34
CA PHE A 158 -22.31 11.07 -3.50
C PHE A 158 -22.51 12.55 -3.84
N LEU A 159 -22.64 12.90 -5.12
CA LEU A 159 -22.73 14.28 -5.57
C LEU A 159 -24.15 14.85 -5.43
N GLU A 160 -25.18 14.00 -5.49
CA GLU A 160 -26.58 14.40 -5.34
C GLU A 160 -27.01 14.64 -3.89
N GLN A 161 -26.35 14.01 -2.93
CA GLN A 161 -26.65 14.20 -1.51
C GLN A 161 -25.95 15.42 -0.92
N ASP A 162 -26.32 15.78 0.31
CA ASP A 162 -25.66 16.84 1.05
C ASP A 162 -24.27 16.40 1.56
N LEU A 163 -23.28 17.30 1.41
CA LEU A 163 -21.90 17.04 1.85
C LEU A 163 -21.82 16.80 3.36
N ASN A 164 -22.57 17.56 4.16
CA ASN A 164 -22.55 17.40 5.61
C ASN A 164 -23.15 16.06 6.01
N SER A 165 -24.22 15.61 5.37
CA SER A 165 -24.76 14.26 5.62
C SER A 165 -23.71 13.16 5.41
N THR A 166 -22.85 13.30 4.40
CA THR A 166 -21.75 12.33 4.16
C THR A 166 -20.68 12.41 5.24
N LEU A 167 -20.34 13.63 5.66
CA LEU A 167 -19.36 13.86 6.74
C LEU A 167 -19.87 13.36 8.08
N GLU A 168 -21.17 13.48 8.36
CA GLU A 168 -21.81 12.99 9.58
C GLU A 168 -21.77 11.46 9.62
N GLU A 169 -22.15 10.81 8.52
CA GLU A 169 -22.03 9.36 8.37
C GLU A 169 -20.57 8.91 8.59
N TYR A 170 -19.62 9.57 7.93
CA TYR A 170 -18.20 9.23 8.03
C TYR A 170 -17.63 9.42 9.44
N ALA A 171 -17.96 10.53 10.11
CA ALA A 171 -17.52 10.80 11.48
C ALA A 171 -18.13 9.80 12.47
N SER A 172 -19.40 9.42 12.29
CA SER A 172 -20.09 8.42 13.11
C SER A 172 -19.43 7.05 12.97
N ASP A 173 -19.18 6.60 11.74
CA ASP A 173 -18.50 5.34 11.45
C ASP A 173 -17.09 5.29 12.06
N LEU A 174 -16.32 6.38 11.95
CA LEU A 174 -14.98 6.49 12.55
C LEU A 174 -15.02 6.40 14.08
N LEU A 175 -16.01 7.04 14.71
CA LEU A 175 -16.20 6.99 16.16
C LEU A 175 -16.56 5.56 16.60
N HIS A 176 -17.48 4.90 15.90
CA HIS A 176 -17.88 3.54 16.20
C HIS A 176 -16.71 2.55 16.07
N LEU A 177 -15.92 2.63 14.99
CA LEU A 177 -14.76 1.77 14.81
C LEU A 177 -13.70 2.01 15.91
N GLU A 178 -13.48 3.26 16.31
CA GLU A 178 -12.53 3.56 17.39
C GLU A 178 -12.97 2.94 18.73
N GLU A 179 -14.27 3.01 19.05
CA GLU A 179 -14.84 2.37 20.25
C GLU A 179 -14.70 0.85 20.19
N GLU A 180 -15.02 0.23 19.05
CA GLU A 180 -14.87 -1.21 18.83
C GLU A 180 -13.40 -1.65 19.04
N LEU A 181 -12.44 -0.90 18.48
CA LEU A 181 -11.01 -1.17 18.63
C LEU A 181 -10.50 -1.03 20.07
N LYS A 182 -11.10 -0.11 20.85
CA LYS A 182 -10.79 0.04 22.27
C LYS A 182 -11.38 -1.10 23.10
N ALA A 183 -12.54 -1.61 22.72
CA ALA A 183 -13.24 -2.69 23.40
C ALA A 183 -12.61 -4.07 23.12
N ASP A 184 -12.18 -4.33 21.89
CA ASP A 184 -11.56 -5.61 21.49
C ASP A 184 -10.32 -5.41 20.61
N GLN A 185 -9.17 -5.83 21.15
CA GLN A 185 -7.87 -5.79 20.48
C GLN A 185 -7.46 -7.12 19.84
N SER A 186 -8.30 -8.16 19.90
CA SER A 186 -7.99 -9.50 19.39
C SER A 186 -7.57 -9.50 17.92
N LYS A 187 -8.16 -8.61 17.11
CA LYS A 187 -7.87 -8.44 15.68
C LYS A 187 -7.00 -7.23 15.35
N ALA A 188 -6.50 -6.48 16.34
CA ALA A 188 -5.81 -5.21 16.11
C ALA A 188 -4.65 -5.33 15.10
N TRP A 189 -3.83 -6.39 15.21
CA TRP A 189 -2.74 -6.65 14.27
C TRP A 189 -3.22 -7.01 12.87
N GLU A 190 -4.29 -7.81 12.75
CA GLU A 190 -4.86 -8.18 11.46
C GLU A 190 -5.36 -6.94 10.71
N ARG A 191 -6.06 -6.05 11.42
CA ARG A 191 -6.59 -4.78 10.91
C ARG A 191 -5.46 -3.83 10.52
N TYR A 192 -4.47 -3.67 11.39
CA TYR A 192 -3.29 -2.85 11.12
C TYR A 192 -2.54 -3.33 9.87
N LEU A 193 -2.24 -4.63 9.78
CA LEU A 193 -1.55 -5.21 8.63
C LEU A 193 -2.41 -5.17 7.36
N GLY A 194 -3.73 -5.34 7.48
CA GLY A 194 -4.67 -5.21 6.37
C GLY A 194 -4.71 -3.78 5.81
N GLY A 195 -4.84 -2.77 6.68
CA GLY A 195 -4.79 -1.35 6.29
C GLY A 195 -3.43 -0.96 5.71
N LEU A 196 -2.33 -1.45 6.29
CA LEU A 196 -0.98 -1.21 5.78
C LEU A 196 -0.77 -1.83 4.40
N LEU A 197 -1.30 -3.04 4.18
CA LEU A 197 -1.23 -3.72 2.89
C LEU A 197 -2.05 -2.97 1.82
N LEU A 198 -3.27 -2.54 2.15
CA LEU A 198 -4.10 -1.70 1.27
C LEU A 198 -3.38 -0.42 0.86
N PHE A 199 -2.84 0.30 1.85
CA PHE A 199 -2.06 1.51 1.61
C PHE A 199 -0.83 1.24 0.74
N SER A 200 -0.10 0.17 1.02
CA SER A 200 1.10 -0.19 0.25
C SER A 200 0.76 -0.53 -1.21
N CYS A 201 -0.29 -1.31 -1.44
CA CYS A 201 -0.75 -1.65 -2.80
C CYS A 201 -1.21 -0.41 -3.58
N LEU A 202 -1.89 0.54 -2.92
CA LEU A 202 -2.25 1.83 -3.52
C LEU A 202 -1.00 2.60 -3.97
N ILE A 203 -0.05 2.84 -3.05
CA ILE A 203 1.16 3.61 -3.34
C ILE A 203 2.01 2.95 -4.43
N ASP A 204 2.16 1.63 -4.37
CA ASP A 204 2.97 0.91 -5.35
C ASP A 204 2.33 0.99 -6.75
N SER A 205 1.01 0.81 -6.83
CA SER A 205 0.27 0.89 -8.09
C SER A 205 0.26 2.30 -8.68
N ASP A 206 0.06 3.33 -7.85
CA ASP A 206 0.09 4.74 -8.27
C ASP A 206 1.45 5.11 -8.87
N LYS A 207 2.55 4.78 -8.17
CA LYS A 207 3.91 5.04 -8.67
C LYS A 207 4.21 4.32 -9.98
N HIS A 208 3.81 3.07 -10.14
CA HIS A 208 4.02 2.33 -11.39
C HIS A 208 3.20 2.93 -12.53
N SER A 209 1.92 3.25 -12.29
CA SER A 209 1.08 3.89 -13.30
C SER A 209 1.58 5.30 -13.67
N ALA A 210 2.01 6.12 -12.71
CA ALA A 210 2.50 7.47 -12.95
C ALA A 210 3.84 7.49 -13.72
N SER A 211 4.69 6.49 -13.51
CA SER A 211 6.00 6.36 -14.18
C SER A 211 5.98 5.52 -15.45
N ASP A 212 4.82 4.93 -15.81
CA ASP A 212 4.68 3.96 -16.91
C ASP A 212 5.66 2.77 -16.79
N THR A 213 5.95 2.37 -15.54
CA THR A 213 6.88 1.28 -15.24
C THR A 213 6.13 -0.03 -15.09
N SER A 214 6.58 -1.08 -15.76
CA SER A 214 6.01 -2.43 -15.64
C SER A 214 6.46 -3.11 -14.36
N PHE A 215 5.59 -3.94 -13.76
CA PHE A 215 6.02 -4.86 -12.71
C PHE A 215 6.95 -5.91 -13.31
N LEU A 216 8.22 -5.87 -12.91
CA LEU A 216 9.20 -6.87 -13.34
C LEU A 216 9.00 -8.17 -12.55
N PRO A 217 8.93 -9.33 -13.23
CA PRO A 217 8.91 -10.61 -12.53
C PRO A 217 10.22 -10.77 -11.76
N GLN A 218 10.12 -10.85 -10.43
CA GLN A 218 11.26 -11.18 -9.58
C GLN A 218 11.41 -12.69 -9.50
N ASN A 219 12.48 -13.22 -10.11
CA ASN A 219 12.86 -14.61 -9.93
C ASN A 219 13.38 -14.81 -8.50
N PRO A 220 12.99 -15.90 -7.81
CA PRO A 220 13.54 -16.21 -6.50
C PRO A 220 15.06 -16.36 -6.59
N PRO A 221 15.84 -15.84 -5.62
CA PRO A 221 17.28 -16.06 -5.60
C PRO A 221 17.58 -17.55 -5.49
N SER A 222 18.53 -18.05 -6.29
CA SER A 222 18.90 -19.46 -6.21
C SER A 222 19.55 -19.78 -4.86
N PRO A 223 19.11 -20.84 -4.16
CA PRO A 223 19.81 -21.37 -2.99
C PRO A 223 21.30 -21.66 -3.25
N SER A 224 21.67 -21.95 -4.50
CA SER A 224 23.05 -22.26 -4.90
C SER A 224 24.01 -21.11 -4.61
N LEU A 225 23.55 -19.86 -4.69
CA LEU A 225 24.36 -18.66 -4.40
C LEU A 225 24.92 -18.70 -2.98
N ILE A 226 24.12 -19.20 -2.03
CA ILE A 226 24.52 -19.33 -0.63
C ILE A 226 25.38 -20.57 -0.42
N THR A 227 25.04 -21.72 -1.03
CA THR A 227 25.82 -22.94 -0.85
C THR A 227 27.22 -22.83 -1.46
N GLU A 228 27.34 -22.20 -2.63
CA GLU A 228 28.62 -21.90 -3.28
C GLU A 228 29.47 -20.98 -2.38
N PHE A 229 28.87 -19.90 -1.86
CA PHE A 229 29.57 -18.99 -0.94
C PHE A 229 30.05 -19.72 0.32
N ILE A 230 29.18 -20.52 0.96
CA ILE A 230 29.54 -21.32 2.13
C ILE A 230 30.75 -22.23 1.84
N SER A 231 30.77 -22.90 0.68
CA SER A 231 31.87 -23.80 0.30
C SER A 231 33.20 -23.08 0.06
N SER A 232 33.15 -21.79 -0.28
CA SER A 232 34.35 -20.96 -0.51
C SER A 232 35.02 -20.48 0.78
N ILE A 233 34.32 -20.57 1.92
CA ILE A 233 34.85 -20.12 3.22
C ILE A 233 35.87 -21.15 3.71
N LYS A 234 37.16 -20.79 3.66
CA LYS A 234 38.25 -21.62 4.21
C LYS A 234 38.02 -21.87 5.70
N SER A 235 38.09 -23.14 6.10
CA SER A 235 37.65 -23.59 7.42
C SER A 235 38.78 -24.29 8.18
N ASN A 236 39.64 -23.52 8.85
CA ASN A 236 40.68 -24.04 9.76
C ASN A 236 40.39 -23.71 11.25
N ASP A 237 39.17 -23.30 11.58
CA ASP A 237 38.80 -22.95 12.96
C ASP A 237 38.02 -24.07 13.69
N ARG A 238 37.88 -23.92 15.01
CA ARG A 238 37.15 -24.84 15.90
C ARG A 238 35.65 -24.97 15.58
N MET A 239 35.09 -24.06 14.77
CA MET A 239 33.68 -24.00 14.38
C MET A 239 33.40 -24.69 13.04
N ALA A 240 34.43 -25.18 12.34
CA ALA A 240 34.34 -25.92 11.07
C ALA A 240 33.25 -27.00 11.07
N GLY A 241 33.39 -27.98 11.96
CA GLY A 241 32.45 -29.11 12.03
C GLY A 241 31.03 -28.70 12.45
N ILE A 242 30.87 -27.64 13.24
CA ILE A 242 29.56 -27.11 13.60
C ILE A 242 28.88 -26.47 12.37
N ARG A 243 29.63 -25.72 11.57
CA ARG A 243 29.12 -25.13 10.32
C ARG A 243 28.70 -26.22 9.33
N GLU A 244 29.53 -27.22 9.11
CA GLU A 244 29.22 -28.35 8.22
C GLU A 244 27.96 -29.10 8.67
N LYS A 245 27.86 -29.40 9.98
CA LYS A 245 26.67 -30.05 10.54
C LYS A 245 25.41 -29.20 10.37
N LEU A 246 25.49 -27.89 10.61
CA LEU A 246 24.34 -26.98 10.45
C LEU A 246 23.89 -26.91 8.98
N ASN A 247 24.84 -26.82 8.05
CA ASN A 247 24.54 -26.76 6.62
C ASN A 247 23.93 -28.06 6.11
N SER A 248 24.44 -29.22 6.56
CA SER A 248 23.83 -30.51 6.26
C SER A 248 22.41 -30.61 6.79
N LEU A 249 22.18 -30.15 8.03
CA LEU A 249 20.85 -30.16 8.65
C LEU A 249 19.86 -29.31 7.85
N VAL A 250 20.22 -28.05 7.55
CA VAL A 250 19.38 -27.14 6.74
C VAL A 250 19.11 -27.69 5.35
N SER A 251 20.12 -28.29 4.71
CA SER A 251 19.96 -28.89 3.38
C SER A 251 18.94 -30.04 3.41
N SER A 252 18.98 -30.87 4.45
CA SER A 252 18.05 -31.99 4.65
C SER A 252 16.66 -31.60 5.22
N THR A 253 16.52 -30.43 5.82
CA THR A 253 15.25 -29.99 6.43
C THR A 253 14.20 -29.76 5.35
N PRO A 254 12.99 -30.37 5.46
CA PRO A 254 11.91 -30.12 4.52
C PRO A 254 11.46 -28.66 4.51
N VAL A 255 10.92 -28.19 3.39
CA VAL A 255 10.31 -26.86 3.31
C VAL A 255 9.09 -26.83 4.23
N SER A 256 9.07 -25.85 5.14
CA SER A 256 7.99 -25.64 6.11
C SER A 256 7.63 -24.15 6.16
N ARG A 257 6.40 -23.84 6.59
CA ARG A 257 5.94 -22.45 6.82
C ARG A 257 6.76 -21.76 7.91
N THR A 258 7.17 -22.52 8.93
CA THR A 258 7.94 -22.01 10.07
C THR A 258 9.10 -22.96 10.33
N VAL A 259 10.31 -22.40 10.45
CA VAL A 259 11.53 -23.13 10.81
C VAL A 259 12.28 -22.33 11.87
N THR A 260 12.68 -23.01 12.94
CA THR A 260 13.50 -22.42 14.02
C THR A 260 14.89 -23.02 13.96
N LEU A 261 15.91 -22.16 13.83
CA LEU A 261 17.32 -22.57 13.81
C LEU A 261 18.02 -22.10 15.08
N ILE A 262 18.47 -23.05 15.91
CA ILE A 262 19.21 -22.78 17.15
C ILE A 262 20.64 -23.30 16.99
N ALA A 263 21.62 -22.40 17.08
CA ALA A 263 23.04 -22.77 17.04
C ALA A 263 23.93 -21.71 17.74
N PRO A 264 25.18 -22.04 18.14
CA PRO A 264 26.12 -21.09 18.75
C PRO A 264 26.48 -19.91 17.83
N SER A 265 26.97 -18.81 18.38
CA SER A 265 27.53 -17.70 17.57
C SER A 265 28.74 -18.17 16.75
N GLY A 266 28.93 -17.64 15.55
CA GLY A 266 29.99 -18.07 14.63
C GLY A 266 29.72 -19.38 13.86
N SER A 267 28.59 -20.06 14.11
CA SER A 267 28.21 -21.32 13.42
C SER A 267 27.61 -21.14 12.03
N GLY A 268 27.54 -19.91 11.49
CA GLY A 268 26.96 -19.65 10.17
C GLY A 268 25.44 -19.48 10.12
N LYS A 269 24.77 -19.33 11.28
CA LYS A 269 23.30 -19.15 11.39
C LYS A 269 22.67 -18.23 10.36
N THR A 270 23.29 -17.08 10.07
CA THR A 270 22.78 -16.12 9.09
C THR A 270 22.63 -16.75 7.71
N LEU A 271 23.70 -17.32 7.17
CA LEU A 271 23.70 -17.95 5.84
C LEU A 271 22.79 -19.18 5.82
N SER A 272 22.80 -19.98 6.88
CA SER A 272 21.92 -21.15 7.01
C SER A 272 20.43 -20.76 7.10
N GLY A 273 20.11 -19.64 7.76
CA GLY A 273 18.76 -19.07 7.82
C GLY A 273 18.30 -18.53 6.46
N VAL A 274 19.17 -17.79 5.76
CA VAL A 274 18.90 -17.33 4.39
C VAL A 274 18.70 -18.53 3.45
N LEU A 275 19.57 -19.53 3.51
CA LEU A 275 19.44 -20.76 2.71
C LEU A 275 18.09 -21.47 2.96
N THR A 276 17.68 -21.57 4.23
CA THR A 276 16.38 -22.13 4.62
C THR A 276 15.23 -21.37 3.97
N ALA A 277 15.27 -20.04 3.99
CA ALA A 277 14.24 -19.21 3.40
C ALA A 277 14.23 -19.26 1.86
N LEU A 278 15.40 -19.31 1.20
CA LEU A 278 15.50 -19.44 -0.25
C LEU A 278 14.93 -20.76 -0.76
N LYS A 279 15.03 -21.85 0.02
CA LYS A 279 14.39 -23.13 -0.30
C LYS A 279 12.86 -23.04 -0.39
N MET A 280 12.24 -22.00 0.17
CA MET A 280 10.79 -21.77 0.02
C MET A 280 10.38 -21.26 -1.37
N GLY A 281 11.35 -20.89 -2.22
CA GLY A 281 11.09 -20.46 -3.61
C GLY A 281 10.31 -19.15 -3.71
N LYS A 282 10.39 -18.27 -2.71
CA LYS A 282 9.74 -16.96 -2.73
C LYS A 282 10.61 -15.94 -3.46
N SER A 283 9.97 -15.07 -4.23
CA SER A 283 10.62 -14.01 -5.00
C SER A 283 11.29 -12.95 -4.13
N ARG A 284 10.81 -12.77 -2.89
CA ARG A 284 11.32 -11.78 -1.95
C ARG A 284 11.66 -12.43 -0.61
N LEU A 285 12.85 -12.15 -0.11
CA LEU A 285 13.33 -12.49 1.23
C LEU A 285 13.39 -11.22 2.07
N ILE A 286 12.71 -11.21 3.22
CA ILE A 286 12.78 -10.12 4.20
C ILE A 286 13.55 -10.63 5.41
N TYR A 287 14.64 -9.97 5.76
CA TYR A 287 15.47 -10.29 6.92
C TYR A 287 15.36 -9.17 7.95
N ALA A 288 14.65 -9.41 9.05
CA ALA A 288 14.40 -8.41 10.09
C ALA A 288 15.29 -8.63 11.32
N LEU A 289 15.92 -7.57 11.81
CA LEU A 289 16.82 -7.60 12.97
C LEU A 289 16.61 -6.36 13.86
N PRO A 290 16.76 -6.50 15.19
CA PRO A 290 16.48 -5.41 16.13
C PRO A 290 17.62 -4.38 16.25
N TYR A 291 18.79 -4.61 15.66
CA TYR A 291 19.96 -3.74 15.81
C TYR A 291 20.58 -3.36 14.46
N ILE A 292 20.77 -2.05 14.24
CA ILE A 292 21.38 -1.47 13.03
C ILE A 292 22.74 -2.10 12.74
N SER A 293 23.61 -2.23 13.74
CA SER A 293 24.95 -2.82 13.58
C SER A 293 24.90 -4.28 13.06
N ILE A 294 23.89 -5.05 13.46
CA ILE A 294 23.71 -6.42 12.98
C ILE A 294 23.14 -6.41 11.55
N VAL A 295 22.22 -5.48 11.23
CA VAL A 295 21.73 -5.30 9.85
C VAL A 295 22.89 -5.01 8.90
N GLU A 296 23.81 -4.12 9.28
CA GLU A 296 24.99 -3.79 8.49
C GLU A 296 25.91 -5.00 8.30
N GLN A 297 26.19 -5.72 9.40
CA GLN A 297 27.01 -6.93 9.32
C GLN A 297 26.37 -8.00 8.41
N VAL A 298 25.06 -8.20 8.48
CA VAL A 298 24.35 -9.17 7.63
C VAL A 298 24.33 -8.72 6.17
N HIS A 299 24.09 -7.43 5.92
CA HIS A 299 24.19 -6.86 4.58
C HIS A 299 25.58 -7.12 3.98
N ASP A 300 26.66 -6.79 4.70
CA ASP A 300 28.03 -6.99 4.21
C ASP A 300 28.36 -8.47 3.93
N VAL A 301 27.83 -9.39 4.73
CA VAL A 301 27.98 -10.83 4.48
C VAL A 301 27.21 -11.25 3.22
N LEU A 302 25.97 -10.77 3.04
CA LEU A 302 25.14 -11.12 1.90
C LEU A 302 25.60 -10.45 0.60
N SER A 303 26.14 -9.23 0.63
CA SER A 303 26.72 -8.57 -0.55
C SER A 303 27.98 -9.25 -1.06
N ARG A 304 28.63 -10.11 -0.25
CA ARG A 304 29.73 -10.99 -0.70
C ARG A 304 29.23 -12.25 -1.38
N THR A 305 27.95 -12.57 -1.20
CA THR A 305 27.27 -13.53 -2.07
C THR A 305 26.93 -12.82 -3.37
N ARG A 306 26.71 -13.53 -4.48
CA ARG A 306 26.26 -12.91 -5.74
C ARG A 306 24.79 -12.43 -5.68
N MET A 307 24.25 -12.20 -4.48
CA MET A 307 22.95 -11.58 -4.26
C MET A 307 23.10 -10.06 -4.22
N ASP A 308 22.01 -9.35 -4.48
CA ASP A 308 21.92 -7.89 -4.37
C ASP A 308 20.97 -7.50 -3.23
N PRO A 309 21.41 -7.56 -1.96
CA PRO A 309 20.54 -7.27 -0.81
C PRO A 309 20.31 -5.77 -0.66
N LEU A 310 19.04 -5.35 -0.58
CA LEU A 310 18.68 -4.00 -0.18
C LEU A 310 18.66 -3.90 1.35
N LYS A 311 19.13 -2.76 1.89
CA LYS A 311 19.07 -2.46 3.34
C LYS A 311 18.20 -1.23 3.61
N PHE A 312 17.40 -1.32 4.67
CA PHE A 312 16.51 -0.27 5.14
C PHE A 312 16.65 -0.14 6.66
N TYR A 313 16.59 1.09 7.17
CA TYR A 313 16.60 1.38 8.60
C TYR A 313 15.27 2.01 8.99
N HIS A 314 14.58 1.42 9.95
CA HIS A 314 13.39 1.99 10.56
C HIS A 314 13.74 2.42 11.98
N LEU A 315 13.92 3.73 12.17
CA LEU A 315 14.01 4.35 13.48
C LEU A 315 12.58 4.67 13.91
N TYR A 316 12.11 4.03 14.99
CA TYR A 316 10.85 4.39 15.64
C TYR A 316 11.05 5.62 16.53
#